data_AF-A0AAJ6YQQ6-F1
#
_entry.id   AF-A0AAJ6YQQ6-F1
#
_cell.length_a   1.000
_cell.length_b   1.000
_cell.length_c   1.000
_cell.angle_alpha   90.00
_cell.angle_beta   90.00
_cell.angle_gamma   90.00
#
_symmetry.space_group_name_H-M   'P 1'
#
loop_
_entity.id
_entity.type
_entity.pdbx_description
1 polymer ?
#
loop_
_entity_poly.entity_id
_entity_poly.type
_entity_poly.pdbx_seq_one_letter_code
_entity_poly.pdbx_strand_id
1 'polypeptide(L)'
;MARVLSAPLSVLPCDWKTMLFPFNPSLEDELNRLFTNFCLSHVLAKPQAEDIWEDFRHNGRDYEYCPDLEDTKIFYYSKKKNKKPLPTECVFCKNNGEDAKIYKTHLLKDTNGRILCPILRKYTCPICGTNGDQAHTLKYCPLNNKQSTTLASMNSLKTLRNSTGRRRSK
;
A
#
# COMPACT_ATOMS: atom_id res chain seq x y z
N MET A 1 -4.43 -80.17 1.47
CA MET A 1 -2.95 -80.31 1.52
C MET A 1 -2.42 -79.23 0.57
N ALA A 2 -1.71 -78.17 0.94
CA ALA A 2 -0.87 -77.88 2.08
C ALA A 2 -1.02 -76.40 2.53
N ARG A 3 -0.79 -76.17 3.82
CA ARG A 3 -0.67 -74.86 4.46
C ARG A 3 0.76 -74.34 4.24
N VAL A 4 0.91 -73.05 3.94
CA VAL A 4 2.16 -72.32 4.18
C VAL A 4 1.89 -71.26 5.24
N LEU A 5 2.65 -71.38 6.32
CA LEU A 5 2.59 -70.59 7.54
C LEU A 5 3.40 -69.29 7.39
N SER A 6 2.83 -68.21 7.92
CA SER A 6 3.46 -67.09 8.65
C SER A 6 4.80 -66.48 8.19
N ALA A 7 4.76 -65.17 7.93
CA ALA A 7 5.54 -64.20 8.71
C ALA A 7 4.88 -62.80 8.64
N PRO A 8 4.71 -62.09 9.77
CA PRO A 8 4.27 -60.70 9.77
C PRO A 8 5.45 -59.80 9.40
N LEU A 9 5.31 -58.93 8.38
CA LEU A 9 6.28 -57.86 8.19
C LEU A 9 6.17 -56.90 9.38
N SER A 10 7.21 -56.93 10.20
CA SER A 10 7.46 -56.00 11.29
C SER A 10 7.39 -54.56 10.79
N VAL A 11 6.44 -53.80 11.35
CA VAL A 11 6.44 -52.34 11.34
C VAL A 11 7.71 -51.88 12.03
N LEU A 12 8.69 -51.39 11.28
CA LEU A 12 9.83 -50.66 11.85
C LEU A 12 9.57 -49.15 11.70
N PRO A 13 9.88 -48.33 12.72
CA PRO A 13 9.51 -46.93 12.75
C PRO A 13 10.33 -46.14 11.72
N CYS A 14 9.65 -45.43 10.82
CA CYS A 14 10.29 -44.41 9.99
C CYS A 14 10.51 -43.17 10.86
N ASP A 15 11.63 -43.13 11.59
CA ASP A 15 12.09 -41.92 12.25
C ASP A 15 12.76 -41.03 11.20
N TRP A 16 11.94 -40.19 10.56
CA TRP A 16 12.32 -39.29 9.46
C TRP A 16 13.20 -38.11 9.91
N LYS A 17 13.65 -38.08 11.16
CA LYS A 17 14.19 -36.88 11.78
C LYS A 17 15.68 -36.63 11.57
N THR A 18 16.40 -37.44 10.82
CA THR A 18 17.88 -37.42 10.86
C THR A 18 18.58 -37.56 9.52
N MET A 19 17.96 -37.16 8.40
CA MET A 19 18.63 -37.27 7.08
C MET A 19 18.55 -36.03 6.16
N LEU A 20 18.10 -34.86 6.63
CA LEU A 20 17.91 -33.70 5.73
C LEU A 20 18.84 -32.50 5.90
N PHE A 21 19.84 -32.50 6.78
CA PHE A 21 20.84 -31.41 6.84
C PHE A 21 22.23 -31.93 7.26
N PRO A 22 23.14 -32.20 6.31
CA PRO A 22 24.49 -32.71 6.59
C PRO A 22 25.47 -31.71 7.21
N PHE A 23 25.07 -30.47 7.45
CA PHE A 23 25.83 -29.48 8.22
C PHE A 23 24.79 -28.60 8.92
N ASN A 24 24.63 -28.77 10.23
CA ASN A 24 23.93 -27.80 11.07
C ASN A 24 25.02 -26.97 11.78
N PRO A 25 25.63 -25.97 11.11
CA PRO A 25 26.50 -25.04 11.81
C PRO A 25 25.66 -24.37 12.89
N SER A 26 26.17 -24.29 14.11
CA SER A 26 25.47 -23.60 15.20
C SER A 26 25.10 -22.18 14.74
N LEU A 27 24.05 -21.57 15.29
CA LEU A 27 23.73 -20.16 15.07
C LEU A 27 24.99 -19.29 15.24
N GLU A 28 25.82 -19.64 16.20
CA GLU A 28 27.11 -19.00 16.48
C GLU A 28 28.10 -19.10 15.31
N ASP A 29 28.12 -20.22 14.60
CA ASP A 29 29.00 -20.43 13.44
C ASP A 29 28.52 -19.66 12.21
N GLU A 30 27.20 -19.51 12.02
CA GLU A 30 26.65 -18.59 11.02
C GLU A 30 26.94 -17.13 11.38
N LEU A 31 26.77 -16.75 12.65
CA LEU A 31 27.09 -15.40 13.12
C LEU A 31 28.58 -15.09 12.93
N ASN A 32 29.46 -16.03 13.25
CA ASN A 32 30.89 -15.87 13.03
C ASN A 32 31.25 -15.80 11.54
N ARG A 33 30.62 -16.61 10.68
CA ARG A 33 30.80 -16.50 9.22
C ARG A 33 30.35 -15.14 8.67
N LEU A 34 29.25 -14.60 9.18
CA LEU A 34 28.63 -13.38 8.65
C LEU A 34 29.29 -12.09 9.18
N PHE A 35 29.80 -12.08 10.41
CA PHE A 35 30.15 -10.84 11.10
C PHE A 35 31.62 -10.70 11.52
N THR A 36 32.45 -11.75 11.46
CA THR A 36 33.88 -11.64 11.86
C THR A 36 34.70 -10.76 10.91
N ASN A 37 34.40 -10.76 9.61
CA ASN A 37 35.07 -9.92 8.62
C ASN A 37 34.61 -8.44 8.65
N PHE A 38 33.58 -8.10 9.43
CA PHE A 38 33.07 -6.73 9.50
C PHE A 38 33.79 -5.87 10.56
N CYS A 39 34.69 -6.45 11.36
CA CYS A 39 35.28 -5.79 12.52
C CYS A 39 36.80 -5.56 12.49
N LEU A 40 37.50 -5.69 11.35
CA LEU A 40 38.96 -5.42 11.31
C LEU A 40 39.44 -4.44 10.23
N SER A 41 38.64 -3.43 9.85
CA SER A 41 39.16 -2.35 9.01
C SER A 41 38.55 -0.96 9.20
N HIS A 42 37.59 -0.75 10.11
CA HIS A 42 37.08 0.60 10.39
C HIS A 42 37.52 1.10 11.77
N VAL A 43 38.83 1.04 12.01
CA VAL A 43 39.46 1.98 12.94
C VAL A 43 39.33 3.37 12.31
N LEU A 44 38.42 4.16 12.89
CA LEU A 44 38.41 5.63 12.89
C LEU A 44 38.37 6.35 11.53
N ALA A 45 37.17 6.43 10.96
CA ALA A 45 36.73 7.70 10.35
C ALA A 45 35.24 7.85 10.60
N LYS A 46 34.86 8.71 11.55
CA LYS A 46 33.50 9.26 11.57
C LYS A 46 33.37 10.08 10.30
N PRO A 47 32.43 9.80 9.38
CA PRO A 47 32.05 10.82 8.41
C PRO A 47 31.47 11.96 9.25
N GLN A 48 32.14 13.12 9.22
CA GLN A 48 31.63 14.32 9.87
C GLN A 48 30.26 14.61 9.23
N ALA A 49 29.23 14.83 10.04
CA ALA A 49 27.91 15.14 9.53
C ALA A 49 27.96 16.39 8.64
N GLU A 50 28.96 17.24 8.86
CA GLU A 50 29.11 18.55 8.24
C GLU A 50 29.22 18.46 6.71
N ASP A 51 29.99 17.51 6.16
CA ASP A 51 30.19 17.35 4.71
C ASP A 51 28.88 17.03 3.97
N ILE A 52 27.96 16.29 4.60
CA ILE A 52 26.66 15.94 4.02
C ILE A 52 25.71 17.16 4.07
N TRP A 53 25.80 17.98 5.13
CA TRP A 53 25.00 19.20 5.26
C TRP A 53 25.56 20.38 4.47
N GLU A 54 26.84 20.37 4.12
CA GLU A 54 27.45 21.33 3.20
C GLU A 54 26.88 21.16 1.78
N ASP A 55 26.81 19.95 1.23
CA ASP A 55 26.25 19.70 -0.11
C ASP A 55 24.76 20.09 -0.22
N PHE A 56 23.99 19.92 0.85
CA PHE A 56 22.59 20.38 0.89
C PHE A 56 22.46 21.91 0.96
N ARG A 57 23.42 22.62 1.58
CA ARG A 57 23.44 24.10 1.66
C ARG A 57 23.86 24.76 0.35
N HIS A 58 24.65 24.08 -0.48
CA HIS A 58 25.12 24.62 -1.76
C HIS A 58 24.14 24.37 -2.93
N ASN A 59 23.30 23.33 -2.86
CA ASN A 59 22.30 23.01 -3.90
C ASN A 59 20.99 23.84 -3.84
N GLY A 60 20.95 24.91 -3.04
CA GLY A 60 19.75 25.74 -2.83
C GLY A 60 19.96 27.24 -3.05
N ARG A 61 21.03 27.63 -3.76
CA ARG A 61 21.42 29.04 -3.90
C ARG A 61 21.19 29.56 -5.33
N ASP A 62 20.00 29.37 -5.85
CA ASP A 62 19.51 30.15 -6.98
C ASP A 62 18.93 31.47 -6.45
N TYR A 63 19.83 32.38 -6.08
CA TYR A 63 19.49 33.78 -5.80
C TYR A 63 20.29 34.66 -6.76
N GLU A 64 20.09 34.45 -8.06
CA GLU A 64 20.21 35.57 -8.99
C GLU A 64 19.10 36.56 -8.63
N TYR A 65 19.49 37.52 -7.79
CA TYR A 65 18.77 38.74 -7.53
C TYR A 65 18.67 39.50 -8.85
N CYS A 66 17.52 39.41 -9.52
CA CYS A 66 17.16 40.41 -10.53
C CYS A 66 16.90 41.72 -9.79
N PRO A 67 17.71 42.78 -9.97
CA PRO A 67 17.36 44.09 -9.44
C PRO A 67 16.13 44.58 -10.20
N ASP A 68 15.05 44.83 -9.46
CA ASP A 68 13.84 45.48 -9.96
C ASP A 68 14.21 46.85 -10.54
N LEU A 69 14.26 46.94 -11.86
CA LEU A 69 14.12 48.21 -12.55
C LEU A 69 12.65 48.36 -12.93
N GLU A 70 11.97 49.01 -12.00
CA GLU A 70 10.79 49.88 -12.09
C GLU A 70 9.82 49.68 -13.29
N ASP A 71 8.54 49.54 -12.91
CA ASP A 71 7.33 49.71 -13.73
C ASP A 71 6.85 48.53 -14.60
N THR A 72 6.52 47.39 -13.98
CA THR A 72 5.37 46.61 -14.45
C THR A 72 4.62 45.89 -13.32
N LYS A 73 3.35 46.24 -13.16
CA LYS A 73 2.41 45.74 -12.15
C LYS A 73 2.10 44.25 -12.34
N ILE A 74 2.92 43.35 -11.80
CA ILE A 74 2.63 41.91 -11.74
C ILE A 74 2.07 41.56 -10.35
N PHE A 75 0.83 41.07 -10.31
CA PHE A 75 0.13 40.58 -9.13
C PHE A 75 0.78 39.30 -8.56
N TYR A 76 1.80 39.41 -7.71
CA TYR A 76 2.34 38.29 -6.92
C TYR A 76 1.79 38.29 -5.48
N TYR A 77 0.48 38.09 -5.36
CA TYR A 77 -0.08 37.32 -4.25
C TYR A 77 -1.14 36.40 -4.82
N SER A 78 -0.82 35.12 -4.96
CA SER A 78 -1.80 34.05 -4.72
C SER A 78 -1.13 32.70 -4.62
N LYS A 79 -1.27 32.10 -3.43
CA LYS A 79 -1.08 30.67 -3.14
C LYS A 79 -1.42 29.84 -4.38
N LYS A 80 -0.44 29.12 -4.92
CA LYS A 80 -0.66 28.01 -5.85
C LYS A 80 -1.52 26.97 -5.13
N LYS A 81 -2.84 27.13 -5.21
CA LYS A 81 -3.77 26.03 -4.95
C LYS A 81 -3.47 25.01 -6.05
N ASN A 82 -2.89 23.88 -5.67
CA ASN A 82 -2.79 22.70 -6.51
C ASN A 82 -4.21 22.32 -6.95
N LYS A 83 -4.71 22.92 -8.04
CA LYS A 83 -5.91 22.49 -8.73
C LYS A 83 -5.52 21.18 -9.39
N LYS A 84 -5.71 20.07 -8.67
CA LYS A 84 -5.64 18.73 -9.28
C LYS A 84 -6.48 18.80 -10.55
N PRO A 85 -5.95 18.40 -11.71
CA PRO A 85 -6.72 18.44 -12.95
C PRO A 85 -8.03 17.68 -12.72
N LEU A 86 -9.13 18.26 -13.19
CA LEU A 86 -10.44 17.61 -13.11
C LEU A 86 -10.32 16.20 -13.72
N PRO A 87 -10.89 15.16 -13.08
CA PRO A 87 -10.84 13.82 -13.63
C PRO A 87 -11.38 13.84 -15.07
N THR A 88 -10.59 13.34 -16.02
CA THR A 88 -10.96 13.27 -17.44
C THR A 88 -11.58 11.92 -17.80
N GLU A 89 -11.61 10.98 -16.87
CA GLU A 89 -12.04 9.60 -17.09
C GLU A 89 -12.85 9.05 -15.91
N CYS A 90 -13.67 8.03 -16.19
CA CYS A 90 -14.47 7.33 -15.21
C CYS A 90 -13.63 6.34 -14.39
N VAL A 91 -13.29 6.73 -13.17
CA VAL A 91 -12.56 5.89 -12.22
C VAL A 91 -13.28 4.57 -11.90
N PHE A 92 -14.62 4.57 -11.90
CA PHE A 92 -15.39 3.36 -11.62
C PHE A 92 -15.20 2.29 -12.70
N CYS A 93 -15.39 2.67 -13.97
CA CYS A 93 -15.21 1.76 -15.11
C CYS A 93 -13.75 1.32 -15.24
N LYS A 94 -12.80 2.25 -15.02
CA LYS A 94 -11.37 1.92 -15.02
C LYS A 94 -11.01 0.88 -13.96
N ASN A 95 -11.53 1.01 -12.74
CA ASN A 95 -11.29 0.04 -11.66
C ASN A 95 -11.95 -1.33 -11.93
N ASN A 96 -13.04 -1.36 -12.69
CA ASN A 96 -13.69 -2.60 -13.11
C ASN A 96 -13.00 -3.27 -14.31
N GLY A 97 -11.93 -2.68 -14.85
CA GLY A 97 -11.21 -3.23 -15.99
C GLY A 97 -11.92 -3.03 -17.33
N GLU A 98 -12.83 -2.06 -17.43
CA GLU A 98 -13.48 -1.73 -18.71
C GLU A 98 -12.46 -1.19 -19.72
N ASP A 99 -12.78 -1.31 -21.00
CA ASP A 99 -11.91 -0.82 -22.08
C ASP A 99 -11.64 0.69 -21.97
N ALA A 100 -10.46 1.11 -22.45
CA ALA A 100 -10.09 2.53 -22.52
C ALA A 100 -11.06 3.38 -23.33
N LYS A 101 -11.70 2.78 -24.34
CA LYS A 101 -12.76 3.42 -25.12
C LYS A 101 -14.00 3.70 -24.27
N ILE A 102 -14.27 2.90 -23.26
CA ILE A 102 -15.45 3.03 -22.40
C ILE A 102 -15.16 4.02 -21.28
N TYR A 103 -14.12 3.81 -20.46
CA TYR A 103 -13.90 4.65 -19.28
C TYR A 103 -13.47 6.08 -19.61
N LYS A 104 -12.94 6.37 -20.81
CA LYS A 104 -12.57 7.74 -21.23
C LYS A 104 -13.72 8.56 -21.82
N THR A 105 -14.88 7.95 -22.11
CA THR A 105 -16.02 8.65 -22.73
C THR A 105 -16.88 9.44 -21.75
N HIS A 106 -16.74 9.17 -20.45
CA HIS A 106 -17.61 9.75 -19.43
C HIS A 106 -16.87 9.91 -18.11
N LEU A 107 -17.49 10.67 -17.21
CA LEU A 107 -17.00 10.88 -15.85
C LEU A 107 -17.84 10.07 -14.85
N LEU A 108 -17.30 9.85 -13.66
CA LEU A 108 -18.04 9.18 -12.59
C LEU A 108 -19.18 10.07 -12.05
N LYS A 109 -18.87 11.33 -11.74
CA LYS A 109 -19.81 12.29 -11.15
C LYS A 109 -19.70 13.66 -11.84
N ASP A 110 -20.81 14.38 -11.87
CA ASP A 110 -20.89 15.79 -12.31
C ASP A 110 -20.45 16.74 -11.18
N THR A 111 -20.26 18.02 -11.50
CA THR A 111 -20.03 19.13 -10.56
C THR A 111 -21.09 19.22 -9.47
N ASN A 112 -22.33 18.86 -9.79
CA ASN A 112 -23.47 18.81 -8.87
C ASN A 112 -23.51 17.53 -8.00
N GLY A 113 -22.53 16.62 -8.15
CA GLY A 113 -22.46 15.37 -7.40
C GLY A 113 -23.36 14.23 -7.92
N ARG A 114 -24.11 14.44 -9.00
CA ARG A 114 -24.93 13.41 -9.67
C ARG A 114 -24.04 12.39 -10.37
N ILE A 115 -24.43 11.12 -10.38
CA ILE A 115 -23.71 10.07 -11.09
C ILE A 115 -23.92 10.18 -12.60
N LEU A 116 -22.81 10.29 -13.36
CA LEU A 116 -22.84 10.33 -14.82
C LEU A 116 -22.54 8.97 -15.46
N CYS A 117 -21.81 8.10 -14.75
CA CYS A 117 -21.41 6.80 -15.27
C CYS A 117 -22.63 5.94 -15.67
N PRO A 118 -22.79 5.56 -16.95
CA PRO A 118 -23.97 4.83 -17.43
C PRO A 118 -24.10 3.44 -16.82
N ILE A 119 -22.97 2.78 -16.51
CA ILE A 119 -22.94 1.46 -15.86
C ILE A 119 -23.44 1.59 -14.43
N LEU A 120 -22.90 2.55 -13.66
CA LEU A 120 -23.32 2.75 -12.28
C LEU A 120 -24.78 3.22 -12.20
N ARG A 121 -25.25 4.06 -13.13
CA ARG A 121 -26.65 4.50 -13.19
C ARG A 121 -27.65 3.36 -13.36
N LYS A 122 -27.30 2.33 -14.12
CA LYS A 122 -28.14 1.14 -14.32
C LYS A 122 -28.15 0.22 -13.09
N TYR A 123 -27.14 0.31 -12.24
CA TYR A 123 -27.07 -0.47 -11.02
C TYR A 123 -28.10 0.02 -9.99
N THR A 124 -28.97 -0.89 -9.56
CA THR A 124 -29.95 -0.63 -8.50
C THR A 124 -29.38 -1.18 -7.19
N CYS A 125 -29.26 -0.30 -6.20
CA CYS A 125 -28.72 -0.72 -4.90
C CYS A 125 -29.68 -1.71 -4.22
N PRO A 126 -29.24 -2.92 -3.82
CA PRO A 126 -30.13 -3.92 -3.24
C PRO A 126 -30.58 -3.58 -1.79
N ILE A 127 -29.92 -2.62 -1.14
CA ILE A 127 -30.27 -2.21 0.23
C ILE A 127 -31.34 -1.10 0.22
N CYS A 128 -31.20 -0.09 -0.64
CA CYS A 128 -32.07 1.10 -0.63
C CYS A 128 -32.92 1.26 -1.90
N GLY A 129 -32.69 0.45 -2.93
CA GLY A 129 -33.43 0.49 -4.19
C GLY A 129 -33.13 1.68 -5.10
N THR A 130 -32.23 2.60 -4.75
CA THR A 130 -31.94 3.76 -5.60
C THR A 130 -31.06 3.40 -6.79
N ASN A 131 -31.25 4.11 -7.90
CA ASN A 131 -30.50 4.01 -9.14
C ASN A 131 -30.38 5.40 -9.83
N GLY A 132 -29.87 5.45 -11.06
CA GLY A 132 -29.76 6.70 -11.83
C GLY A 132 -28.81 7.73 -11.18
N ASP A 133 -29.30 8.95 -10.97
CA ASP A 133 -28.52 10.09 -10.45
C ASP A 133 -27.94 9.84 -9.05
N GLN A 134 -28.64 9.04 -8.23
CA GLN A 134 -28.27 8.69 -6.86
C GLN A 134 -27.77 7.24 -6.73
N ALA A 135 -27.38 6.63 -7.86
CA ALA A 135 -26.84 5.29 -7.85
C ALA A 135 -25.55 5.21 -7.03
N HIS A 136 -25.34 4.08 -6.37
CA HIS A 136 -24.15 3.80 -5.59
C HIS A 136 -23.99 2.30 -5.45
N THR A 137 -22.77 1.84 -5.16
CA THR A 137 -22.54 0.43 -4.86
C THR A 137 -22.91 0.10 -3.41
N LEU A 138 -23.13 -1.18 -3.14
CA LEU A 138 -23.49 -1.72 -1.82
C LEU A 138 -22.71 -1.07 -0.65
N LYS A 139 -21.39 -0.99 -0.79
CA LYS A 139 -20.48 -0.45 0.23
C LYS A 139 -20.78 1.01 0.59
N TYR A 140 -21.17 1.82 -0.40
CA TYR A 140 -21.42 3.24 -0.24
C TYR A 140 -22.91 3.56 -0.04
N CYS A 141 -23.73 2.54 0.22
CA CYS A 141 -25.13 2.77 0.51
C CYS A 141 -25.28 3.50 1.85
N PRO A 142 -26.04 4.61 1.90
CA PRO A 142 -26.27 5.35 3.14
C PRO A 142 -27.02 4.51 4.19
N LEU A 143 -27.77 3.49 3.74
CA LEU A 143 -28.49 2.56 4.61
C LEU A 143 -27.67 1.33 5.01
N ASN A 144 -26.46 1.15 4.48
CA ASN A 144 -25.59 -0.02 4.76
C ASN A 144 -25.17 -0.12 6.23
N ASN A 145 -25.27 0.97 7.00
CA ASN A 145 -24.71 1.05 8.35
C ASN A 145 -25.65 0.58 9.48
N LYS A 146 -26.74 -0.14 9.15
CA LYS A 146 -27.66 -0.72 10.15
C LYS A 146 -27.49 -2.22 10.35
N GLN A 147 -26.57 -2.87 9.64
CA GLN A 147 -26.32 -4.31 9.73
C GLN A 147 -24.83 -4.64 9.95
N SER A 148 -24.15 -3.90 10.82
CA SER A 148 -22.87 -4.38 11.38
C SER A 148 -23.16 -5.39 12.50
N THR A 149 -23.80 -6.50 12.17
CA THR A 149 -23.84 -7.66 13.05
C THR A 149 -22.46 -8.34 13.02
N THR A 150 -21.81 -8.26 14.19
CA THR A 150 -20.89 -9.20 14.85
C THR A 150 -19.37 -9.19 14.63
N LEU A 151 -18.77 -8.63 13.58
CA LEU A 151 -17.29 -8.62 13.47
C LEU A 151 -16.73 -7.31 12.90
N ALA A 152 -15.74 -6.74 13.59
CA ALA A 152 -15.02 -5.56 13.12
C ALA A 152 -14.29 -5.87 11.79
N SER A 153 -14.47 -5.03 10.76
CA SER A 153 -13.82 -5.22 9.47
C SER A 153 -12.29 -5.30 9.63
N MET A 154 -11.61 -6.21 8.93
CA MET A 154 -10.15 -6.40 8.97
C MET A 154 -9.35 -5.08 8.78
N ASN A 155 -9.90 -4.11 8.06
CA ASN A 155 -9.29 -2.80 7.89
C ASN A 155 -9.33 -1.95 9.17
N SER A 156 -10.40 -2.05 9.97
CA SER A 156 -10.48 -1.38 11.28
C SER A 156 -9.48 -1.94 12.29
N LEU A 157 -9.22 -3.26 12.24
CA LEU A 157 -8.22 -3.92 13.08
C LEU A 157 -6.79 -3.45 12.74
N LYS A 158 -6.48 -3.27 11.44
CA LYS A 158 -5.17 -2.80 10.97
C LYS A 158 -4.87 -1.34 11.34
N THR A 159 -5.89 -0.50 11.45
CA THR A 159 -5.69 0.90 11.84
C THR A 159 -5.49 1.11 13.33
N LEU A 160 -5.90 0.14 14.16
CA LEU A 160 -5.90 0.29 15.61
C LEU A 160 -4.49 0.32 16.22
N ARG A 161 -3.49 -0.26 15.55
CA ARG A 161 -2.09 -0.26 15.98
C ARG A 161 -1.15 0.16 14.85
N ASN A 162 -0.03 0.81 15.19
CA ASN A 162 1.06 1.04 14.26
C ASN A 162 2.01 -0.18 14.20
N SER A 163 3.00 -0.15 13.32
CA SER A 163 4.01 -1.22 13.16
C SER A 163 4.82 -1.50 14.43
N THR A 164 4.82 -0.58 15.40
CA THR A 164 5.46 -0.75 16.72
C THR A 164 4.47 -1.19 17.81
N GLY A 165 3.26 -1.63 17.44
CA GLY A 165 2.25 -2.19 18.36
C GLY A 165 1.52 -1.17 19.24
N ARG A 166 1.85 0.12 19.14
CA ARG A 166 1.20 1.19 19.91
C ARG A 166 -0.19 1.49 19.35
N ARG A 167 -1.17 1.65 20.25
CA ARG A 167 -2.50 2.12 19.86
C ARG A 167 -2.41 3.59 19.44
N ARG A 168 -3.02 3.94 18.31
CA ARG A 168 -3.15 5.34 17.90
C ARG A 168 -4.23 5.99 18.77
N SER A 169 -3.90 7.04 19.53
CA SER A 169 -4.90 7.83 20.25
C SER A 169 -5.75 8.62 19.25
N LYS A 170 -7.04 8.76 19.56
CA LYS A 170 -8.01 9.47 18.73
C LYS A 170 -8.10 10.93 19.14
#